data_AF-A0AAV2FLH7-F1
#
_entry.id   AF-A0AAV2FLH7-F1
#
_cell.length_a   1.000
_cell.length_b   1.000
_cell.length_c   1.000
_cell.angle_alpha   90.00
_cell.angle_beta   90.00
_cell.angle_gamma   90.00
#
_symmetry.space_group_name_H-M   'P 1'
#
loop_
_entity.id
_entity.type
_entity.pdbx_description
1 polymer ?
#
loop_
_entity_poly.entity_id
_entity_poly.type
_entity_poly.pdbx_seq_one_letter_code
_entity_poly.pdbx_strand_id
1 'polypeptide(L)'
;MAHVAAFPCFSSVLMAARQRQNGGENSTTRRQQQQLKTSGGSTKKGFGGERKELSWKCVEGCGACCKLAKGPSFATPEEIFSNPSDVELYRSLIGPDGWCIHYEKSTRKCSIYADRPYFCRVEVDVFESLYGIDKKKFNKEACSSCRDTIKAIYGFDSKELDNFNQSLKK
;
A
#
# COMPACT_ATOMS: atom_id res chain seq x y z
N MET A 1 1.26 -40.41 -32.40
CA MET A 1 2.49 -41.22 -32.50
C MET A 1 3.65 -40.28 -32.80
N ALA A 2 4.74 -40.44 -32.05
CA ALA A 2 6.10 -39.92 -32.25
C ALA A 2 6.39 -38.42 -31.99
N HIS A 3 7.00 -38.18 -30.83
CA HIS A 3 7.95 -37.11 -30.55
C HIS A 3 9.19 -37.24 -31.45
N VAL A 4 9.81 -36.11 -31.84
CA VAL A 4 11.26 -36.02 -32.05
C VAL A 4 11.76 -34.63 -31.62
N ALA A 5 12.66 -34.63 -30.65
CA ALA A 5 13.47 -33.48 -30.26
C ALA A 5 14.80 -33.49 -31.03
N ALA A 6 15.37 -32.33 -31.35
CA ALA A 6 16.78 -32.20 -31.67
C ALA A 6 17.28 -30.77 -31.39
N PHE A 7 18.19 -30.66 -30.42
CA PHE A 7 19.05 -29.50 -30.19
C PHE A 7 20.20 -29.47 -31.21
N PRO A 8 20.67 -28.29 -31.66
CA PRO A 8 22.02 -28.13 -32.15
C PRO A 8 22.94 -27.44 -31.13
N CYS A 9 24.14 -28.00 -31.08
CA CYS A 9 25.32 -27.68 -30.30
C CYS A 9 26.06 -26.43 -30.85
N PHE A 10 26.52 -25.57 -29.93
CA PHE A 10 27.69 -24.69 -29.89
C PHE A 10 28.37 -24.16 -31.18
N SER A 11 28.61 -22.84 -31.21
CA SER A 11 29.93 -22.29 -31.58
C SER A 11 30.20 -20.94 -30.92
N SER A 12 31.38 -20.88 -30.31
CA SER A 12 32.02 -19.77 -29.62
C SER A 12 32.60 -18.75 -30.60
N VAL A 13 32.53 -17.46 -30.26
CA VAL A 13 33.41 -16.44 -30.83
C VAL A 13 33.95 -15.54 -29.71
N LEU A 14 35.27 -15.62 -29.53
CA LEU A 14 36.11 -14.67 -28.83
C LEU A 14 36.22 -13.38 -29.64
N MET A 15 36.10 -12.22 -28.99
CA MET A 15 36.79 -11.00 -29.43
C MET A 15 37.36 -10.24 -28.24
N ALA A 16 38.65 -9.93 -28.34
CA ALA A 16 39.46 -9.20 -27.39
C ALA A 16 39.36 -7.68 -27.61
N ALA A 17 39.62 -6.87 -26.56
CA ALA A 17 40.63 -5.80 -26.59
C ALA A 17 40.64 -4.90 -25.32
N ARG A 18 41.84 -4.85 -24.74
CA ARG A 18 42.59 -3.67 -24.25
C ARG A 18 42.35 -3.12 -22.83
N GLN A 19 43.49 -3.17 -22.13
CA GLN A 19 43.88 -2.59 -20.84
C GLN A 19 43.61 -1.08 -20.72
N ARG A 20 43.42 -0.63 -19.47
CA ARG A 20 44.22 0.45 -18.90
C ARG A 20 44.35 0.29 -17.38
N GLN A 21 45.59 0.22 -16.92
CA GLN A 21 46.01 0.24 -15.52
C GLN A 21 46.05 1.68 -14.99
N ASN A 22 45.66 1.85 -13.74
CA ASN A 22 46.18 2.81 -12.76
C ASN A 22 45.49 2.44 -11.44
N GLY A 23 46.10 2.19 -10.29
CA GLY A 23 47.44 2.43 -9.77
C GLY A 23 47.25 2.67 -8.26
N GLY A 24 48.14 2.13 -7.42
CA GLY A 24 48.34 2.62 -6.05
C GLY A 24 47.71 1.80 -4.92
N GLU A 25 48.52 0.94 -4.32
CA GLU A 25 48.32 0.30 -3.02
C GLU A 25 48.41 1.32 -1.88
N ASN A 26 47.58 1.16 -0.83
CA ASN A 26 48.10 1.11 0.54
C ASN A 26 47.06 0.55 1.52
N SER A 27 47.40 -0.64 2.03
CA SER A 27 47.51 -0.98 3.45
C SER A 27 46.35 -0.69 4.43
N THR A 28 46.08 -1.74 5.22
CA THR A 28 45.54 -1.75 6.58
C THR A 28 44.02 -1.66 6.73
N THR A 29 43.37 -2.74 7.17
CA THR A 29 42.96 -2.98 8.57
C THR A 29 41.70 -3.87 8.66
N ARG A 30 41.78 -4.91 9.50
CA ARG A 30 40.73 -5.57 10.30
C ARG A 30 39.38 -6.00 9.68
N ARG A 31 39.13 -7.31 9.88
CA ARG A 31 37.88 -7.92 10.35
C ARG A 31 36.88 -6.91 10.96
N GLN A 32 35.65 -6.89 10.44
CA GLN A 32 34.47 -7.21 11.25
C GLN A 32 33.22 -7.36 10.37
N GLN A 33 32.54 -8.48 10.56
CA GLN A 33 31.16 -8.70 10.16
C GLN A 33 30.28 -7.59 10.76
N GLN A 34 29.55 -6.85 9.92
CA GLN A 34 28.51 -5.94 10.36
C GLN A 34 27.14 -6.45 9.95
N GLN A 35 26.56 -7.13 10.93
CA GLN A 35 25.14 -7.28 11.21
C GLN A 35 24.45 -5.90 11.15
N LEU A 36 23.62 -5.62 10.15
CA LEU A 36 22.78 -4.42 10.12
C LEU A 36 21.64 -4.59 11.14
N LYS A 37 21.91 -4.14 12.37
CA LYS A 37 20.89 -3.75 13.33
C LYS A 37 20.60 -2.26 13.15
N THR A 38 19.32 -1.99 13.03
CA THR A 38 18.69 -0.68 13.12
C THR A 38 18.96 -0.04 14.49
N SER A 39 19.49 1.19 14.51
CA SER A 39 19.12 2.22 15.50
C SER A 39 19.83 3.55 15.25
N GLY A 40 19.03 4.56 14.90
CA GLY A 40 18.95 5.84 15.62
C GLY A 40 20.18 6.76 15.66
N GLY A 41 20.03 7.94 15.04
CA GLY A 41 20.66 9.17 15.52
C GLY A 41 21.25 10.04 14.42
N SER A 42 20.50 11.02 13.92
CA SER A 42 21.06 12.21 13.28
C SER A 42 20.15 13.40 13.52
N THR A 43 20.61 14.26 14.41
CA THR A 43 20.12 15.61 14.68
C THR A 43 20.36 16.49 13.45
N LYS A 44 19.34 17.18 12.91
CA LYS A 44 19.45 18.55 12.36
C LYS A 44 18.09 19.27 12.32
N LYS A 45 18.13 20.53 12.76
CA LYS A 45 17.09 21.59 12.68
C LYS A 45 16.32 21.59 11.36
N GLY A 46 15.00 21.75 11.42
CA GLY A 46 14.16 22.07 10.27
C GLY A 46 12.73 22.46 10.71
N PHE A 47 12.39 23.73 10.52
CA PHE A 47 11.05 24.35 10.54
C PHE A 47 9.97 23.63 11.38
N GLY A 48 9.86 24.05 12.64
CA GLY A 48 8.70 23.78 13.49
C GLY A 48 7.47 24.52 13.00
N GLY A 49 6.91 24.10 11.86
CA GLY A 49 5.48 24.24 11.65
C GLY A 49 4.82 23.23 12.57
N GLU A 50 4.07 23.71 13.56
CA GLU A 50 3.17 22.88 14.34
C GLU A 50 2.27 22.13 13.35
N ARG A 51 2.59 20.86 13.07
CA ARG A 51 1.76 20.04 12.19
C ARG A 51 0.48 19.79 12.97
N LYS A 52 -0.53 20.65 12.73
CA LYS A 52 -1.90 20.44 13.18
C LYS A 52 -2.24 18.98 12.90
N GLU A 53 -2.45 18.22 13.96
CA GLU A 53 -2.76 16.80 13.84
C GLU A 53 -4.08 16.69 13.09
N LEU A 54 -4.02 16.14 11.87
CA LEU A 54 -5.21 15.99 11.03
C LEU A 54 -6.11 14.96 11.69
N SER A 55 -7.33 15.32 12.06
CA SER A 55 -8.32 14.36 12.53
C SER A 55 -8.97 13.68 11.33
N TRP A 56 -8.82 12.36 11.23
CA TRP A 56 -9.46 11.58 10.18
C TRP A 56 -10.97 11.57 10.38
N LYS A 57 -11.70 11.69 9.27
CA LYS A 57 -13.14 11.44 9.22
C LYS A 57 -13.56 10.96 7.84
N CYS A 58 -14.63 10.18 7.79
CA CYS A 58 -15.27 9.81 6.54
C CYS A 58 -15.90 11.05 5.89
N VAL A 59 -15.85 11.15 4.57
CA VAL A 59 -16.52 12.20 3.79
C VAL A 59 -17.63 11.61 2.94
N GLU A 60 -18.78 12.27 2.94
CA GLU A 60 -19.91 11.88 2.12
C GLU A 60 -19.59 12.05 0.63
N GLY A 61 -20.22 11.22 -0.22
CA GLY A 61 -20.06 11.31 -1.67
C GLY A 61 -18.72 10.80 -2.20
N CYS A 62 -17.85 10.18 -1.40
CA CYS A 62 -16.60 9.58 -1.88
C CYS A 62 -16.79 8.12 -2.32
N GLY A 63 -17.02 7.18 -1.39
CA GLY A 63 -17.23 5.76 -1.72
C GLY A 63 -16.00 5.00 -2.24
N ALA A 64 -14.81 5.59 -2.33
CA ALA A 64 -13.62 4.92 -2.89
C ALA A 64 -13.23 3.62 -2.14
N CYS A 65 -13.51 3.55 -0.83
CA CYS A 65 -13.29 2.34 -0.04
C CYS A 65 -14.17 1.16 -0.48
N CYS A 66 -15.31 1.42 -1.14
CA CYS A 66 -16.20 0.38 -1.63
C CYS A 66 -15.73 -0.29 -2.94
N LYS A 67 -14.65 0.20 -3.58
CA LYS A 67 -13.98 -0.57 -4.63
C LYS A 67 -13.10 -1.63 -3.98
N LEU A 68 -13.62 -2.85 -3.85
CA LEU A 68 -12.96 -3.93 -3.10
C LEU A 68 -11.96 -4.71 -3.95
N ALA A 69 -12.26 -4.96 -5.23
CA ALA A 69 -11.29 -5.52 -6.16
C ALA A 69 -10.39 -4.39 -6.68
N LYS A 70 -9.25 -4.22 -6.01
CA LYS A 70 -8.21 -3.25 -6.37
C LYS A 70 -7.08 -3.97 -7.11
N GLY A 71 -6.29 -3.22 -7.87
CA GLY A 71 -5.14 -3.77 -8.59
C GLY A 71 -4.03 -4.29 -7.65
N PRO A 72 -2.96 -4.88 -8.21
CA PRO A 72 -1.90 -5.57 -7.45
C PRO A 72 -1.08 -4.65 -6.52
N SER A 73 -1.26 -3.34 -6.61
CA SER A 73 -0.63 -2.36 -5.71
C SER A 73 -1.29 -2.29 -4.33
N PHE A 74 -2.38 -3.02 -4.11
CA PHE A 74 -3.10 -3.08 -2.85
C PHE A 74 -3.01 -4.48 -2.26
N ALA A 75 -3.03 -4.55 -0.92
CA ALA A 75 -3.06 -5.81 -0.22
C ALA A 75 -4.31 -6.62 -0.59
N THR A 76 -4.09 -7.91 -0.80
CA THR A 76 -5.13 -8.92 -1.01
C THR A 76 -5.86 -9.21 0.30
N PRO A 77 -7.10 -9.75 0.26
CA PRO A 77 -7.82 -10.11 1.48
C PRO A 77 -7.05 -11.11 2.34
N GLU A 78 -6.26 -11.99 1.72
CA GLU A 78 -5.45 -13.00 2.41
C GLU A 78 -4.27 -12.40 3.17
N GLU A 79 -3.78 -11.24 2.73
CA GLU A 79 -2.73 -10.48 3.42
C GLU A 79 -3.29 -9.63 4.57
N ILE A 80 -4.56 -9.23 4.49
CA ILE A 80 -5.22 -8.37 5.48
C ILE A 80 -5.82 -9.20 6.63
N PHE A 81 -6.44 -10.34 6.31
CA PHE A 81 -7.22 -11.10 7.29
C PHE A 81 -6.53 -12.40 7.67
N SER A 82 -6.27 -12.57 8.97
CA SER A 82 -5.79 -13.85 9.53
C SER A 82 -6.88 -14.91 9.62
N ASN A 83 -8.16 -14.50 9.65
CA ASN A 83 -9.31 -15.40 9.75
C ASN A 83 -9.88 -15.72 8.35
N PRO A 84 -9.95 -17.00 7.96
CA PRO A 84 -10.51 -17.41 6.67
C PRO A 84 -11.96 -16.95 6.44
N SER A 85 -12.77 -16.88 7.50
CA SER A 85 -14.17 -16.47 7.38
C SER A 85 -14.30 -15.00 6.95
N ASP A 86 -13.38 -14.14 7.38
CA ASP A 86 -13.36 -12.73 6.98
C ASP A 86 -12.91 -12.56 5.52
N VAL A 87 -12.00 -13.42 5.05
CA VAL A 87 -11.61 -13.50 3.63
C VAL A 87 -12.81 -13.88 2.76
N GLU A 88 -13.55 -14.93 3.16
CA GLU A 88 -14.75 -15.38 2.45
C GLU A 88 -15.83 -14.29 2.43
N LEU A 89 -16.08 -13.65 3.58
CA LEU A 89 -17.02 -12.54 3.67
C LEU A 89 -16.59 -11.38 2.77
N TYR A 90 -15.32 -10.95 2.81
CA TYR A 90 -14.81 -9.88 1.95
C TYR A 90 -15.04 -10.20 0.47
N ARG A 91 -14.72 -11.42 0.03
CA ARG A 91 -14.91 -11.86 -1.37
C ARG A 91 -16.37 -11.90 -1.77
N SER A 92 -17.26 -12.35 -0.88
CA SER A 92 -18.71 -12.41 -1.14
C SER A 92 -19.31 -11.02 -1.42
N LEU A 93 -18.68 -9.97 -0.89
CA LEU A 93 -19.11 -8.59 -1.09
C LEU A 93 -18.67 -8.01 -2.44
N ILE A 94 -17.76 -8.66 -3.18
CA ILE A 94 -17.23 -8.15 -4.45
C ILE A 94 -18.20 -8.50 -5.59
N GLY A 95 -18.81 -7.47 -6.17
CA GLY A 95 -19.62 -7.57 -7.37
C GLY A 95 -18.78 -7.83 -8.64
N PRO A 96 -19.42 -8.18 -9.76
CA PRO A 96 -18.74 -8.51 -11.03
C PRO A 96 -17.92 -7.36 -11.61
N ASP A 97 -18.24 -6.12 -11.22
CA ASP A 97 -17.52 -4.91 -11.61
C ASP A 97 -16.42 -4.51 -10.61
N GLY A 98 -16.16 -5.36 -9.60
CA GLY A 98 -15.17 -5.14 -8.56
C GLY A 98 -15.58 -4.17 -7.45
N TRP A 99 -16.80 -3.64 -7.49
CA TRP A 99 -17.35 -2.81 -6.43
C TRP A 99 -18.11 -3.66 -5.40
N CYS A 100 -18.24 -3.16 -4.17
CA CYS A 100 -19.07 -3.80 -3.16
C CYS A 100 -20.52 -3.91 -3.65
N ILE A 101 -21.15 -5.07 -3.50
CA ILE A 101 -22.55 -5.30 -3.90
C ILE A 101 -23.56 -4.41 -3.16
N HIS A 102 -23.18 -3.89 -2.00
CA HIS A 102 -24.00 -2.95 -1.21
C HIS A 102 -23.68 -1.49 -1.48
N TYR A 103 -22.77 -1.18 -2.42
CA TYR A 103 -22.46 0.19 -2.80
C TYR A 103 -23.47 0.72 -3.80
N GLU A 104 -24.31 1.65 -3.35
CA GLU A 104 -25.26 2.35 -4.19
C GLU A 104 -24.53 3.46 -4.95
N LYS A 105 -24.24 3.25 -6.23
CA LYS A 105 -23.43 4.17 -7.05
C LYS A 105 -24.09 5.53 -7.25
N SER A 106 -25.43 5.56 -7.31
CA SER A 106 -26.19 6.80 -7.54
C SER A 106 -26.04 7.78 -6.38
N THR A 107 -26.18 7.28 -5.15
CA THR A 107 -26.09 8.09 -3.92
C THR A 107 -24.70 8.09 -3.29
N ARG A 108 -23.82 7.18 -3.75
CA ARG A 108 -22.50 6.89 -3.21
C ARG A 108 -22.52 6.50 -1.74
N LYS A 109 -23.55 5.75 -1.33
CA LYS A 109 -23.76 5.27 0.04
C LYS A 109 -23.76 3.75 0.10
N CYS A 110 -23.51 3.20 1.29
CA CYS A 110 -23.66 1.77 1.54
C CYS A 110 -25.10 1.48 1.98
N SER A 111 -25.77 0.52 1.32
CA SER A 111 -27.16 0.15 1.64
C SER A 111 -27.31 -0.47 3.02
N ILE A 112 -26.24 -1.07 3.56
CA ILE A 112 -26.18 -1.71 4.88
C ILE A 112 -25.30 -0.92 5.86
N TYR A 113 -25.30 0.42 5.79
CA TYR A 113 -24.33 1.25 6.52
C TYR A 113 -24.22 0.93 8.02
N ALA A 114 -25.36 0.65 8.67
CA ALA A 114 -25.46 0.26 10.08
C ALA A 114 -24.86 -1.13 10.35
N ASP A 115 -25.09 -2.08 9.45
CA ASP A 115 -24.70 -3.49 9.58
C ASP A 115 -23.39 -3.83 8.86
N ARG A 116 -22.61 -2.81 8.47
CA ARG A 116 -21.33 -3.02 7.78
C ARG A 116 -20.42 -3.94 8.60
N PRO A 117 -19.72 -4.90 7.95
CA PRO A 117 -18.67 -5.67 8.59
C PRO A 117 -17.64 -4.76 9.25
N TYR A 118 -17.03 -5.22 10.34
CA TYR A 118 -16.09 -4.43 11.12
C TYR A 118 -14.92 -3.90 10.26
N PHE A 119 -14.39 -4.71 9.35
CA PHE A 119 -13.29 -4.33 8.45
C PHE A 119 -13.65 -3.25 7.42
N CYS A 120 -14.95 -2.98 7.23
CA CYS A 120 -15.42 -1.86 6.40
C CYS A 120 -15.48 -0.54 7.18
N ARG A 121 -15.17 -0.56 8.48
CA ARG A 121 -15.14 0.62 9.37
C ARG A 121 -13.70 1.06 9.56
N VAL A 122 -13.49 2.36 9.40
CA VAL A 122 -12.20 2.99 9.64
C VAL A 122 -12.22 3.49 11.07
N GLU A 123 -12.01 2.57 11.99
CA GLU A 123 -12.03 2.77 13.44
C GLU A 123 -10.68 2.35 14.03
N VAL A 124 -10.36 2.87 15.21
CA VAL A 124 -9.03 2.74 15.83
C VAL A 124 -8.71 1.28 16.12
N ASP A 125 -9.65 0.57 16.74
CA ASP A 125 -9.59 -0.84 17.11
C ASP A 125 -9.46 -1.76 15.88
N VAL A 126 -10.18 -1.44 14.80
CA VAL A 126 -10.07 -2.18 13.52
C VAL A 126 -8.66 -2.03 12.94
N PHE A 127 -8.11 -0.81 12.93
CA PHE A 127 -6.76 -0.54 12.41
C PHE A 127 -5.66 -1.16 13.26
N GLU A 128 -5.84 -1.17 14.58
CA GLU A 128 -4.95 -1.85 15.51
C GLU A 128 -4.97 -3.36 15.26
N SER A 129 -6.17 -3.96 15.15
CA SER A 129 -6.33 -5.40 14.96
C SER A 129 -5.85 -5.90 13.60
N LEU A 130 -6.12 -5.17 12.51
CA LEU A 130 -5.79 -5.64 11.15
C LEU A 130 -4.37 -5.26 10.71
N TYR A 131 -3.85 -4.13 11.19
CA TYR A 131 -2.60 -3.56 10.69
C TYR A 131 -1.56 -3.28 11.77
N GLY A 132 -1.87 -3.52 13.05
CA GLY A 132 -0.97 -3.20 14.16
C GLY A 132 -0.71 -1.69 14.31
N ILE A 133 -1.64 -0.84 13.87
CA ILE A 133 -1.49 0.61 13.92
C ILE A 133 -1.99 1.14 15.26
N ASP A 134 -1.07 1.68 16.07
CA ASP A 134 -1.42 2.34 17.33
C ASP A 134 -2.42 3.50 17.13
N LYS A 135 -3.30 3.70 18.14
CA LYS A 135 -4.20 4.86 18.22
C LYS A 135 -3.52 6.21 17.98
N LYS A 136 -2.28 6.38 18.42
CA LYS A 136 -1.49 7.62 18.22
C LYS A 136 -1.13 7.89 16.76
N LYS A 137 -1.11 6.85 15.92
CA LYS A 137 -0.81 6.93 14.49
C LYS A 137 -2.06 6.79 13.62
N PHE A 138 -3.17 6.30 14.18
CA PHE A 138 -4.44 6.06 13.48
C PHE A 138 -4.81 7.18 12.50
N ASN A 139 -4.92 8.42 12.98
CA ASN A 139 -5.34 9.56 12.17
C ASN A 139 -4.45 9.74 10.92
N LYS A 140 -3.13 9.66 11.11
CA LYS A 140 -2.15 9.82 10.02
C LYS A 140 -2.29 8.69 8.99
N GLU A 141 -2.37 7.44 9.45
CA GLU A 141 -2.40 6.27 8.58
C GLU A 141 -3.77 6.13 7.87
N ALA A 142 -4.88 6.37 8.58
CA ALA A 142 -6.22 6.39 7.99
C ALA A 142 -6.34 7.49 6.91
N CYS A 143 -5.79 8.69 7.17
CA CYS A 143 -5.73 9.75 6.18
C CYS A 143 -4.89 9.37 4.95
N SER A 144 -3.76 8.70 5.15
CA SER A 144 -2.92 8.24 4.04
C SER A 144 -3.63 7.20 3.19
N SER A 145 -4.15 6.14 3.84
CA SER A 145 -4.87 5.05 3.18
C SER A 145 -6.08 5.56 2.39
N CYS A 146 -6.84 6.51 2.94
CA CYS A 146 -7.95 7.14 2.21
C CYS A 146 -7.47 7.93 0.99
N ARG A 147 -6.40 8.73 1.10
CA ARG A 147 -5.85 9.46 -0.06
C ARG A 147 -5.40 8.51 -1.16
N ASP A 148 -4.67 7.46 -0.81
CA ASP A 148 -4.11 6.52 -1.78
C ASP A 148 -5.22 5.73 -2.48
N THR A 149 -6.24 5.33 -1.72
CA THR A 149 -7.44 4.70 -2.27
C THR A 149 -8.19 5.64 -3.20
N ILE A 150 -8.45 6.88 -2.80
CA ILE A 150 -9.17 7.86 -3.64
C ILE A 150 -8.40 8.11 -4.94
N LYS A 151 -7.09 8.31 -4.88
CA LYS A 151 -6.26 8.51 -6.08
C LYS A 151 -6.31 7.32 -7.02
N ALA A 152 -6.27 6.11 -6.50
CA ALA A 152 -6.32 4.91 -7.33
C ALA A 152 -7.68 4.72 -8.02
N ILE A 153 -8.78 5.16 -7.39
CA ILE A 153 -10.13 4.96 -7.94
C ILE A 153 -10.57 6.12 -8.83
N TYR A 154 -10.32 7.37 -8.41
CA TYR A 154 -10.83 8.56 -9.07
C TYR A 154 -9.75 9.44 -9.71
N GLY A 155 -8.47 9.21 -9.39
CA GLY A 155 -7.34 9.99 -9.90
C GLY A 155 -6.86 11.09 -8.95
N PHE A 156 -5.70 11.68 -9.29
CA PHE A 156 -5.02 12.72 -8.50
C PHE A 156 -5.76 14.06 -8.50
N ASP A 157 -6.47 14.38 -9.58
CA ASP A 157 -7.21 15.66 -9.74
C ASP A 157 -8.72 15.48 -9.49
N SER A 158 -9.09 14.48 -8.67
CA SER A 158 -10.49 14.15 -8.42
C SER A 158 -11.13 15.06 -7.38
N LYS A 159 -12.41 15.39 -7.60
CA LYS A 159 -13.23 16.16 -6.65
C LYS A 159 -13.32 15.45 -5.30
N GLU A 160 -13.31 14.12 -5.30
CA GLU A 160 -13.34 13.28 -4.11
C GLU A 160 -12.07 13.48 -3.26
N LEU A 161 -10.89 13.59 -3.89
CA LEU A 161 -9.64 13.84 -3.18
C LEU A 161 -9.60 15.26 -2.62
N ASP A 162 -10.04 16.24 -3.41
CA ASP A 162 -10.11 17.64 -2.97
C ASP A 162 -11.05 17.81 -1.78
N ASN A 163 -12.26 17.26 -1.87
CA ASN A 163 -13.25 17.27 -0.79
C ASN A 163 -12.71 16.59 0.47
N PHE A 164 -12.05 15.43 0.33
CA PHE A 164 -11.42 14.74 1.46
C PHE A 164 -10.35 15.62 2.12
N ASN A 165 -9.41 16.15 1.35
CA ASN A 165 -8.33 16.99 1.87
C ASN A 165 -8.86 18.28 2.52
N GLN A 166 -9.89 18.90 1.96
CA GLN A 166 -10.53 20.08 2.53
C GLN A 166 -11.21 19.75 3.87
N SER A 167 -11.79 18.56 3.99
CA SER A 167 -12.43 18.12 5.23
C SER A 167 -11.46 18.01 6.42
N LEU A 168 -10.18 17.69 6.16
CA LEU A 168 -9.14 17.51 7.17
C LEU A 168 -8.54 18.83 7.69
N LYS A 169 -8.76 19.95 6.97
CA LYS A 169 -8.22 21.27 7.36
C LYS A 169 -9.06 21.97 8.44
N LYS A 170 -10.34 21.59 8.54
CA LYS A 170 -11.29 22.12 9.52
C LYS A 170 -10.91 21.59 10.90
#